data_AF-A0A918U1Q9-F1
#
_entry.id   AF-A0A918U1Q9-F1
#
_cell.length_a   1.000
_cell.length_b   1.000
_cell.length_c   1.000
_cell.angle_alpha   90.00
_cell.angle_beta   90.00
_cell.angle_gamma   90.00
#
_symmetry.space_group_name_H-M   'P 1'
#
loop_
_entity.id
_entity.type
_entity.pdbx_description
1 polymer ?
#
loop_
_entity_poly.entity_id
_entity_poly.type
_entity_poly.pdbx_seq_one_letter_code
_entity_poly.pdbx_strand_id
1 'polypeptide(L)'
;MHESVVQAEVMMSFLVSEELAFRIPVELRYETRDPYAVRLTFHLPGDEPVTWAFGRELLIDGVGRPSGDGDVRIAPAEPGEIGGDVMIRLQVGSEQALFRCGTAPLVAFLDRTDKLVPLGQERALAGFESHLDEALDRILAEEQSAG
;
A
#
# COMPACT_ATOMS: atom_id res chain seq x y z
N MET A 1 20.45 -6.24 -10.56
CA MET A 1 20.12 -5.62 -9.25
C MET A 1 19.57 -6.70 -8.35
N HIS A 2 19.87 -6.68 -7.04
CA HIS A 2 19.32 -7.67 -6.12
C HIS A 2 17.92 -7.25 -5.69
N GLU A 3 16.94 -8.13 -5.92
CA GLU A 3 15.58 -7.97 -5.40
C GLU A 3 15.66 -7.82 -3.87
N SER A 4 15.28 -6.65 -3.39
CA SER A 4 15.23 -6.32 -1.97
C SER A 4 13.79 -6.14 -1.54
N VAL A 5 13.49 -6.64 -0.34
CA VAL A 5 12.16 -6.63 0.27
C VAL A 5 12.25 -5.95 1.63
N VAL A 6 11.29 -5.07 1.91
CA VAL A 6 11.06 -4.55 3.27
C VAL A 6 9.76 -5.14 3.78
N GLN A 7 9.82 -5.75 4.96
CA GLN A 7 8.66 -6.24 5.69
C GLN A 7 8.57 -5.61 7.08
N ALA A 8 7.35 -5.42 7.55
CA ALA A 8 7.04 -5.04 8.91
C ALA A 8 5.70 -5.65 9.31
N GLU A 9 5.53 -5.95 10.59
CA GLU A 9 4.22 -6.25 11.16
C GLU A 9 3.77 -5.06 11.99
N VAL A 10 2.53 -4.60 11.76
CA VAL A 10 1.93 -3.48 12.48
C VAL A 10 0.63 -3.95 13.09
N MET A 11 0.50 -3.79 14.41
CA MET A 11 -0.76 -4.02 15.10
C MET A 11 -1.74 -2.90 14.74
N MET A 12 -2.86 -3.27 14.14
CA MET A 12 -3.94 -2.35 13.78
C MET A 12 -5.21 -2.69 14.52
N SER A 13 -5.98 -1.68 14.90
CA SER A 13 -7.34 -1.83 15.39
C SER A 13 -8.30 -1.83 14.19
N PHE A 14 -8.92 -2.97 13.90
CA PHE A 14 -10.03 -3.07 12.96
C PHE A 14 -11.33 -2.61 13.63
N LEU A 15 -11.89 -1.50 13.15
CA LEU A 15 -13.07 -0.85 13.71
C LEU A 15 -14.31 -1.38 13.00
N VAL A 16 -15.13 -2.13 13.73
CA VAL A 16 -16.36 -2.77 13.20
C VAL A 16 -17.57 -1.90 13.49
N SER A 17 -17.64 -1.28 14.67
CA SER A 17 -18.62 -0.27 15.07
C SER A 17 -17.97 0.75 16.01
N GLU A 18 -18.74 1.71 16.52
CA GLU A 18 -18.26 2.68 17.53
C GLU A 18 -17.81 1.98 18.82
N GLU A 19 -18.42 0.85 19.18
CA GLU A 19 -18.18 0.11 20.42
C GLU A 19 -17.33 -1.16 20.24
N LEU A 20 -17.10 -1.61 19.00
CA LEU A 20 -16.43 -2.87 18.70
C LEU A 20 -15.18 -2.68 17.82
N ALA A 21 -14.03 -3.03 18.39
CA ALA A 21 -12.75 -3.05 17.69
C ALA A 21 -11.91 -4.28 18.05
N PHE A 22 -11.18 -4.82 17.06
CA PHE A 22 -10.27 -5.95 17.23
C PHE A 22 -8.85 -5.54 16.88
N ARG A 23 -7.87 -5.93 17.70
CA ARG A 23 -6.46 -5.77 17.34
C ARG A 23 -6.01 -6.95 16.50
N ILE A 24 -5.52 -6.67 15.30
CA ILE A 24 -5.02 -7.67 14.36
C ILE A 24 -3.59 -7.30 13.91
N PRO A 25 -2.71 -8.29 13.70
CA PRO A 25 -1.44 -8.04 13.02
C PRO A 25 -1.71 -7.83 11.52
N VAL A 26 -1.07 -6.81 10.96
CA VAL A 26 -1.10 -6.51 9.53
C VAL A 26 0.33 -6.50 9.02
N GLU A 27 0.61 -7.34 8.02
CA GLU A 27 1.91 -7.37 7.37
C GLU A 27 1.98 -6.25 6.33
N LEU A 28 2.98 -5.39 6.44
CA LEU A 28 3.35 -4.41 5.42
C LEU A 28 4.51 -4.97 4.62
N ARG A 29 4.40 -4.95 3.30
CA ARG A 29 5.42 -5.44 2.38
C ARG A 29 5.67 -4.44 1.26
N TYR A 30 6.95 -4.19 0.99
CA TYR A 30 7.44 -3.39 -0.13
C TYR A 30 8.52 -4.18 -0.87
N GLU A 31 8.49 -4.12 -2.20
CA GLU A 31 9.41 -4.88 -3.05
C GLU A 31 9.98 -3.98 -4.14
N THR A 32 11.31 -3.97 -4.25
CA THR A 32 12.02 -3.11 -5.23
C THR A 32 11.67 -3.38 -6.70
N ARG A 33 11.12 -4.56 -7.02
CA ARG A 33 10.58 -4.92 -8.35
C ARG A 33 9.27 -4.22 -8.70
N ASP A 34 8.56 -3.73 -7.68
CA ASP A 34 7.33 -2.96 -7.83
C ASP A 34 7.43 -1.73 -6.90
N PRO A 35 8.31 -0.78 -7.26
CA PRO A 35 8.74 0.27 -6.35
C PRO A 35 7.66 1.33 -6.07
N TYR A 36 6.54 1.26 -6.78
CA TYR A 36 5.40 2.16 -6.64
C TYR A 36 4.37 1.65 -5.64
N ALA A 37 4.35 0.35 -5.32
CA ALA A 37 3.31 -0.25 -4.51
C ALA A 37 3.78 -0.60 -3.09
N VAL A 38 2.87 -0.45 -2.13
CA VAL A 38 2.94 -1.11 -0.83
C VAL A 38 1.81 -2.10 -0.72
N ARG A 39 2.06 -3.22 -0.04
CA ARG A 39 1.07 -4.27 0.20
C ARG A 39 0.79 -4.39 1.70
N LEU A 40 -0.48 -4.38 2.07
CA LEU A 40 -0.95 -4.67 3.42
C LEU A 40 -1.71 -5.99 3.40
N THR A 41 -1.26 -6.96 4.19
CA THR A 41 -1.95 -8.26 4.36
C THR A 41 -2.57 -8.33 5.75
N PHE A 42 -3.90 -8.43 5.78
CA PHE A 42 -4.70 -8.47 7.00
C PHE A 42 -5.01 -9.92 7.37
N HIS A 43 -4.64 -10.31 8.59
CA HIS A 43 -4.95 -11.64 9.13
C HIS A 43 -6.16 -11.59 10.05
N LEU A 44 -7.36 -11.64 9.47
CA LEU A 44 -8.61 -11.67 10.23
C LEU A 44 -8.85 -13.05 10.86
N PRO A 45 -9.28 -13.15 12.14
CA PRO A 45 -9.52 -14.44 12.77
C PRO A 45 -10.58 -15.27 12.05
N GLY A 46 -10.19 -16.42 11.52
CA GLY A 46 -11.11 -17.37 10.87
C GLY A 46 -11.26 -17.21 9.36
N ASP A 47 -10.62 -16.21 8.75
CA ASP A 47 -10.65 -15.94 7.31
C ASP A 47 -9.28 -16.16 6.65
N GLU A 48 -9.28 -16.33 5.32
CA GLU A 48 -8.05 -16.30 4.51
C GLU A 48 -7.43 -14.89 4.56
N PRO A 49 -6.10 -14.74 4.61
CA PRO A 49 -5.46 -13.43 4.59
C PRO A 49 -5.87 -12.60 3.37
N VAL A 50 -6.24 -11.35 3.61
CA VAL A 50 -6.62 -10.42 2.53
C VAL A 50 -5.49 -9.44 2.29
N THR A 51 -5.00 -9.37 1.05
CA THR A 51 -3.93 -8.44 0.66
C THR A 51 -4.47 -7.28 -0.16
N TRP A 52 -4.16 -6.06 0.27
CA TRP A 52 -4.41 -4.82 -0.47
C TRP A 52 -3.10 -4.25 -1.00
N ALA A 53 -3.09 -3.86 -2.27
CA ALA A 53 -1.98 -3.14 -2.88
C ALA A 53 -2.45 -1.73 -3.26
N PHE A 54 -1.65 -0.72 -2.93
CA PHE A 54 -1.91 0.67 -3.31
C PHE A 54 -0.61 1.46 -3.37
N GLY A 55 -0.69 2.70 -3.86
CA GLY A 55 0.49 3.55 -4.06
C GLY A 55 1.27 3.77 -2.76
N ARG A 56 2.59 3.59 -2.82
CA ARG A 56 3.52 3.94 -1.75
C ARG A 56 3.39 5.43 -1.37
N GLU A 57 3.26 6.28 -2.37
CA GLU A 57 3.03 7.72 -2.19
C GLU A 57 1.75 8.02 -1.40
N LEU A 58 0.68 7.23 -1.61
CA LEU A 58 -0.57 7.39 -0.87
C LEU A 58 -0.38 7.12 0.62
N LEU A 59 0.45 6.13 0.99
CA LEU A 59 0.79 5.89 2.39
C LEU A 59 1.63 7.03 2.98
N ILE A 60 2.60 7.55 2.22
CA ILE A 60 3.47 8.66 2.63
C ILE A 60 2.65 9.92 2.91
N ASP A 61 1.80 10.31 1.97
CA ASP A 61 0.91 11.46 2.13
C ASP A 61 -0.11 11.22 3.26
N GLY A 62 -0.74 10.05 3.27
CA GLY A 62 -1.80 9.68 4.20
C GLY A 62 -1.43 9.71 5.67
N VAL A 63 -0.15 9.48 5.98
CA VAL A 63 0.39 9.58 7.33
C VAL A 63 0.40 11.03 7.85
N GLY A 64 0.54 12.02 6.96
CA GLY A 64 0.62 13.44 7.34
C GLY A 64 -0.64 14.25 7.05
N ARG A 65 -1.45 13.85 6.07
CA ARG A 65 -2.64 14.58 5.62
C ARG A 65 -3.70 13.65 5.04
N PRO A 66 -5.00 14.03 5.07
CA PRO A 66 -6.04 13.28 4.39
C PRO A 66 -5.74 13.10 2.90
N SER A 67 -5.66 11.85 2.46
CA SER A 67 -5.23 11.44 1.13
C SER A 67 -6.03 10.24 0.64
N GLY A 68 -6.13 10.06 -0.68
CA GLY A 68 -6.97 9.02 -1.23
C GLY A 68 -6.73 8.74 -2.70
N ASP A 69 -6.83 7.47 -3.08
CA ASP A 69 -6.88 7.02 -4.46
C ASP A 69 -7.82 5.81 -4.58
N GLY A 70 -8.67 5.81 -5.61
CA GLY A 70 -9.67 4.76 -5.85
C GLY A 70 -10.49 4.40 -4.60
N ASP A 71 -10.30 3.18 -4.12
CA ASP A 71 -10.98 2.57 -2.97
C ASP A 71 -10.24 2.72 -1.64
N VAL A 72 -9.08 3.38 -1.64
CA VAL A 72 -8.23 3.54 -0.46
C VAL A 72 -8.25 5.00 0.01
N ARG A 73 -8.51 5.23 1.29
CA ARG A 73 -8.35 6.54 1.94
C ARG A 73 -7.48 6.39 3.17
N ILE A 74 -6.56 7.32 3.37
CA ILE A 74 -5.64 7.34 4.51
C ILE A 74 -5.60 8.76 5.08
N ALA A 75 -5.74 8.90 6.39
CA ALA A 75 -5.70 10.21 7.04
C ALA A 75 -5.20 10.10 8.49
N PRO A 76 -4.57 11.14 9.04
CA PRO A 76 -4.39 11.26 10.48
C PRO A 76 -5.74 11.18 11.21
N ALA A 77 -5.79 10.50 12.36
CA ALA A 77 -7.00 10.37 13.17
C ALA A 77 -7.43 11.72 13.74
N GLU A 78 -6.47 12.56 14.14
CA GLU A 78 -6.70 13.92 14.60
C GLU A 78 -5.96 14.93 13.69
N PRO A 79 -6.68 15.89 13.07
CA PRO A 79 -6.04 16.89 12.22
C PRO A 79 -5.04 17.75 13.00
N GLY A 80 -3.79 17.80 12.53
CA GLY A 80 -2.74 18.62 13.12
C GLY A 80 -1.96 17.98 14.27
N GLU A 81 -2.34 16.77 14.70
CA GLU A 81 -1.54 15.98 15.64
C GLU A 81 -0.38 15.29 14.91
N ILE A 82 0.86 15.61 15.30
CA ILE A 82 2.05 14.96 14.73
C ILE A 82 2.36 13.70 15.54
N GLY A 83 2.42 12.56 14.87
CA GLY A 83 2.81 11.29 15.49
C GLY A 83 1.69 10.56 16.23
N GLY A 84 0.43 11.00 16.04
CA GLY A 84 -0.76 10.32 16.55
C GLY A 84 -1.10 9.05 15.76
N ASP A 85 -2.38 8.71 15.69
CA ASP A 85 -2.84 7.56 14.92
C ASP A 85 -3.20 7.92 13.48
N VAL A 86 -3.13 6.94 12.59
CA VAL A 86 -3.56 7.00 11.19
C VAL A 86 -4.76 6.08 11.01
N MET A 87 -5.75 6.58 10.28
CA MET A 87 -6.93 5.88 9.84
C MET A 87 -6.75 5.42 8.39
N ILE A 88 -6.93 4.13 8.12
CA ILE A 88 -6.93 3.54 6.78
C ILE A 88 -8.33 2.99 6.51
N ARG A 89 -8.98 3.49 5.45
CA ARG A 89 -10.29 3.03 4.99
C ARG A 89 -10.14 2.36 3.64
N LEU A 90 -10.65 1.14 3.53
CA LEU A 90 -10.66 0.32 2.33
C LEU A 90 -12.12 0.07 1.93
N GLN A 91 -12.45 0.27 0.66
CA GLN A 91 -13.83 0.18 0.18
C GLN A 91 -13.99 -0.90 -0.90
N VAL A 92 -15.02 -1.74 -0.79
CA VAL A 92 -15.38 -2.72 -1.82
C VAL A 92 -16.86 -2.58 -2.11
N GLY A 93 -17.20 -1.96 -3.24
CA GLY A 93 -18.58 -1.61 -3.55
C GLY A 93 -19.19 -0.70 -2.47
N SER A 94 -20.24 -1.19 -1.79
CA SER A 94 -20.89 -0.51 -0.67
C SER A 94 -20.29 -0.83 0.70
N GLU A 95 -19.41 -1.82 0.79
CA GLU A 95 -18.78 -2.24 2.04
C GLU A 95 -17.50 -1.46 2.31
N GLN A 96 -17.20 -1.23 3.58
CA GLN A 96 -15.96 -0.58 3.99
C GLN A 96 -15.33 -1.28 5.19
N ALA A 97 -14.00 -1.31 5.21
CA ALA A 97 -13.20 -1.72 6.35
C ALA A 97 -12.39 -0.51 6.84
N LEU A 98 -12.39 -0.29 8.16
CA LEU A 98 -11.70 0.83 8.78
C LEU A 98 -10.67 0.33 9.79
N PHE A 99 -9.43 0.78 9.62
CA PHE A 99 -8.31 0.40 10.47
C PHE A 99 -7.69 1.63 11.10
N ARG A 100 -7.25 1.51 12.36
CA ARG A 100 -6.52 2.54 13.09
C ARG A 100 -5.20 1.97 13.58
N CYS A 101 -4.09 2.69 13.38
CA CYS A 101 -2.78 2.28 13.89
C CYS A 101 -1.89 3.49 14.18
N GLY A 102 -0.84 3.29 14.97
CA GLY A 102 0.11 4.36 15.27
C GLY A 102 0.89 4.80 14.03
N THR A 103 1.19 6.09 13.93
CA THR A 103 2.00 6.65 12.84
C THR A 103 3.42 6.10 12.80
N ALA A 104 4.06 5.96 13.97
CA ALA A 104 5.48 5.60 14.08
C ALA A 104 5.89 4.32 13.32
N PRO A 105 5.19 3.17 13.43
CA PRO A 105 5.55 1.97 12.67
C PRO A 105 5.39 2.14 11.15
N LEU A 106 4.41 2.92 10.69
CA LEU A 106 4.24 3.23 9.27
C LEU A 106 5.41 4.07 8.75
N VAL A 107 5.81 5.11 9.49
CA VAL A 107 6.97 5.95 9.15
C VAL A 107 8.25 5.11 9.13
N ALA A 108 8.49 4.28 10.14
CA ALA A 108 9.68 3.43 10.19
C ALA A 108 9.73 2.39 9.05
N PHE A 109 8.58 1.94 8.55
CA PHE A 109 8.50 1.14 7.34
C PHE A 109 8.84 1.97 6.10
N LEU A 110 8.20 3.13 5.93
CA LEU A 110 8.42 4.04 4.80
C LEU A 110 9.88 4.50 4.68
N ASP A 111 10.52 4.86 5.79
CA ASP A 111 11.94 5.23 5.83
C ASP A 111 12.86 4.12 5.30
N ARG A 112 12.51 2.85 5.54
CA ARG A 112 13.26 1.70 5.01
C ARG A 112 13.01 1.52 3.52
N THR A 113 11.79 1.80 3.04
CA THR A 113 11.50 1.77 1.59
C THR A 113 12.24 2.88 0.85
N ASP A 114 12.31 4.09 1.42
CA ASP A 114 12.97 5.26 0.82
C ASP A 114 14.49 5.06 0.74
N LYS A 115 15.09 4.41 1.75
CA LYS A 115 16.51 4.02 1.71
C LYS A 115 16.86 3.03 0.59
N LEU A 116 15.91 2.19 0.18
CA LEU A 116 16.12 1.27 -0.95
C LEU A 116 15.84 1.95 -2.28
N VAL A 117 14.74 2.68 -2.36
CA VAL A 117 14.28 3.38 -3.56
C VAL A 117 13.74 4.74 -3.13
N PRO A 118 14.53 5.81 -3.23
CA PRO A 118 14.06 7.14 -2.90
C PRO A 118 12.84 7.51 -3.75
N LEU A 119 11.89 8.24 -3.16
CA LEU A 119 10.77 8.80 -3.93
C LEU A 119 11.29 9.59 -5.15
N GLY A 120 10.68 9.35 -6.31
CA GLY A 120 11.06 9.95 -7.59
C GLY A 120 12.19 9.22 -8.34
N GLN A 121 12.85 8.22 -7.73
CA GLN A 121 13.90 7.41 -8.36
C GLN A 121 13.42 6.01 -8.77
N GLU A 122 12.11 5.74 -8.67
CA GLU A 122 11.53 4.43 -8.96
C GLU A 122 11.82 3.96 -10.40
N ARG A 123 11.81 4.90 -11.36
CA ARG A 123 12.04 4.62 -12.79
C ARG A 123 13.39 3.96 -13.06
N ALA A 124 14.41 4.27 -12.26
CA ALA A 124 15.75 3.70 -12.45
C ALA A 124 15.81 2.20 -12.13
N LEU A 125 14.86 1.70 -11.33
CA LEU A 125 14.81 0.30 -10.89
C LEU A 125 13.70 -0.49 -11.57
N ALA A 126 12.60 0.17 -11.94
CA ALA A 126 11.38 -0.50 -12.38
C ALA A 126 11.50 -1.26 -13.72
N GLY A 127 12.60 -1.12 -14.49
CA GLY A 127 12.73 -1.77 -15.80
C GLY A 127 11.54 -1.50 -16.74
N PHE A 128 10.78 -0.43 -16.45
CA PHE A 128 9.39 -0.28 -16.87
C PHE A 128 9.28 -0.07 -18.38
N GLU A 129 10.31 0.50 -19.00
CA GLU A 129 10.34 0.76 -20.45
C GLU A 129 10.55 -0.54 -21.25
N SER A 130 11.42 -1.46 -20.81
CA SER A 130 11.71 -2.65 -21.61
C SER A 130 10.57 -3.67 -21.65
N HIS A 131 9.80 -3.83 -20.57
CA HIS A 131 8.74 -4.83 -20.52
C HIS A 131 7.41 -4.33 -21.12
N LEU A 132 7.16 -3.02 -21.06
CA LEU A 132 5.95 -2.42 -21.64
C LEU A 132 6.00 -2.43 -23.16
N ASP A 133 7.15 -2.06 -23.76
CA ASP A 133 7.32 -2.08 -25.21
C ASP A 133 7.15 -3.51 -25.77
N GLU A 134 7.76 -4.52 -25.13
CA GLU A 134 7.60 -5.93 -25.53
C GLU A 134 6.15 -6.44 -25.38
N ALA A 135 5.42 -5.97 -24.36
CA ALA A 135 4.02 -6.34 -24.15
C ALA A 135 3.10 -5.68 -25.19
N LEU A 136 3.32 -4.39 -25.48
CA LEU A 136 2.57 -3.65 -26.49
C LEU A 136 2.84 -4.21 -27.89
N ASP A 137 4.10 -4.47 -28.24
CA ASP A 137 4.48 -5.06 -29.52
C ASP A 137 3.82 -6.43 -29.75
N ARG A 138 3.70 -7.23 -28.69
CA ARG A 138 3.02 -8.53 -28.75
C ARG A 138 1.52 -8.40 -29.02
N ILE A 139 0.83 -7.51 -28.30
CA ILE A 139 -0.61 -7.27 -28.50
C ILE A 139 -0.86 -6.75 -29.92
N LEU A 140 -0.03 -5.83 -30.41
CA LEU A 140 -0.14 -5.30 -31.77
C LEU A 140 0.17 -6.35 -32.85
N ALA A 141 1.07 -7.29 -32.61
CA ALA A 141 1.37 -8.38 -33.54
C ALA A 141 0.23 -9.42 -33.60
N GLU A 142 -0.45 -9.67 -32.48
CA GLU A 142 -1.62 -10.57 -32.42
C GLU A 142 -2.83 -9.99 -33.17
N GLU A 143 -3.08 -8.68 -33.10
CA GLU A 143 -4.17 -8.04 -33.87
C GLU A 143 -3.93 -8.06 -35.38
N GLN A 144 -2.67 -8.00 -35.83
CA GLN A 144 -2.32 -8.03 -37.25
C GLN A 144 -2.37 -9.44 -37.87
N SER A 145 -2.29 -10.51 -37.06
CA SER A 145 -2.43 -11.90 -37.54
C SER A 145 -3.88 -12.39 -37.58
N ALA A 146 -4.83 -11.64 -37.03
CA ALA A 146 -6.25 -11.98 -37.00
C ALA A 146 -7.08 -11.36 -38.15
N GLY A 147 -6.42 -10.66 -39.10
CA GLY A 147 -7.03 -9.97 -40.25
C GLY A 147 -6.85 -10.69 -41.58
#